data_AF-A0A7X6P649-F1
#
_entry.id   AF-A0A7X6P649-F1
#
_cell.length_a   1.000
_cell.length_b   1.000
_cell.length_c   1.000
_cell.angle_alpha   90.00
_cell.angle_beta   90.00
_cell.angle_gamma   90.00
#
_symmetry.space_group_name_H-M   'P 1'
#
loop_
_entity.id
_entity.type
_entity.pdbx_description
1 polymer ?
#
loop_
_entity_poly.entity_id
_entity_poly.type
_entity_poly.pdbx_seq_one_letter_code
_entity_poly.pdbx_strand_id
1 'polypeptide(L)'
;MDLDTFLTDYVGVSGIDELIESNEEDNANNAVYSLVAQAVAEDAGIFVKDEDLDDFFIANTGSSDYSYYEEELGLPYLMQLTLQQKVIDFIIKNAVLL
;
A
#
# COMPACT_ATOMS: atom_id res chain seq x y z
N MET A 1 17.51 22.25 0.61
CA MET A 1 16.81 22.31 -0.69
C MET A 1 15.44 22.86 -0.42
N ASP A 2 15.02 23.89 -1.14
CA ASP A 2 13.62 24.34 -1.08
C ASP A 2 12.73 23.42 -1.92
N LEU A 3 11.41 23.57 -1.75
CA LEU A 3 10.43 22.72 -2.39
C LEU A 3 10.49 22.85 -3.92
N ASP A 4 10.65 24.05 -4.45
CA ASP A 4 10.64 24.30 -5.90
C ASP A 4 11.84 23.63 -6.59
N THR A 5 13.02 23.71 -5.96
CA THR A 5 14.23 23.02 -6.43
C THR A 5 14.05 21.51 -6.37
N PHE A 6 13.43 20.97 -5.30
CA PHE A 6 13.15 19.54 -5.18
C PHE A 6 12.20 19.04 -6.27
N LEU A 7 11.09 19.74 -6.49
CA LEU A 7 10.08 19.37 -7.49
C LEU A 7 10.67 19.37 -8.90
N THR A 8 11.45 20.40 -9.23
CA THR A 8 12.04 20.53 -10.58
C THR A 8 13.17 19.53 -10.80
N ASP A 9 14.13 19.44 -9.87
CA ASP A 9 15.37 18.72 -10.12
C ASP A 9 15.28 17.21 -9.80
N TYR A 10 14.39 16.81 -8.89
CA TYR A 10 14.27 15.42 -8.44
C TYR A 10 12.97 14.75 -8.86
N VAL A 11 11.86 15.47 -8.79
CA VAL A 11 10.55 14.92 -9.17
C VAL A 11 10.30 15.08 -10.68
N GLY A 12 10.86 16.13 -11.29
CA GLY A 12 10.71 16.40 -12.72
C GLY A 12 9.42 17.14 -13.08
N VAL A 13 8.83 17.88 -12.12
CA VAL A 13 7.61 18.69 -12.32
C VAL A 13 7.88 20.17 -12.02
N SER A 14 7.18 21.07 -12.70
CA SER A 14 7.39 22.52 -12.60
C SER A 14 6.82 23.16 -11.33
N GLY A 15 6.01 22.43 -10.57
CA GLY A 15 5.40 22.92 -9.34
C GLY A 15 4.37 21.95 -8.76
N ILE A 16 3.69 22.40 -7.71
CA ILE A 16 2.71 21.59 -6.97
C ILE A 16 1.51 21.22 -7.84
N ASP A 17 1.02 22.13 -8.71
CA ASP A 17 -0.15 21.85 -9.54
C ASP A 17 0.11 20.70 -10.52
N GLU A 18 1.27 20.73 -11.20
CA GLU A 18 1.69 19.64 -12.09
C GLU A 18 1.97 18.35 -11.31
N LEU A 19 2.48 18.44 -10.07
CA LEU A 19 2.60 17.27 -9.19
C LEU A 19 1.23 16.64 -8.91
N ILE A 20 0.22 17.44 -8.59
CA ILE A 20 -1.13 16.94 -8.29
C ILE A 20 -1.74 16.30 -9.53
N GLU A 21 -1.68 16.99 -10.68
CA GLU A 21 -2.23 16.50 -11.95
C GLU A 21 -1.55 15.20 -12.39
N SER A 22 -0.22 15.13 -12.29
CA SER A 22 0.54 13.93 -12.66
C SER A 22 0.27 12.71 -11.77
N ASN A 23 -0.20 12.91 -10.53
CA ASN A 23 -0.53 11.81 -9.60
C ASN A 23 -2.04 11.48 -9.56
N GLU A 24 -2.90 12.20 -10.28
CA GLU A 24 -4.36 12.03 -10.17
C GLU A 24 -4.80 10.61 -10.55
N GLU A 25 -4.33 10.10 -11.69
CA GLU A 25 -4.68 8.76 -12.17
C GLU A 25 -4.17 7.67 -11.23
N ASP A 26 -2.91 7.77 -10.79
CA ASP A 26 -2.33 6.80 -9.86
C ASP A 26 -3.05 6.78 -8.51
N ASN A 27 -3.43 7.94 -7.99
CA ASN A 27 -4.22 8.03 -6.76
C ASN A 27 -5.61 7.40 -6.93
N ALA A 28 -6.27 7.63 -8.07
CA ALA A 28 -7.55 7.00 -8.37
C ALA A 28 -7.41 5.47 -8.48
N ASN A 29 -6.37 4.98 -9.15
CA ASN A 29 -6.08 3.55 -9.28
C ASN A 29 -5.77 2.91 -7.93
N ASN A 30 -4.99 3.56 -7.07
CA ASN A 30 -4.69 3.10 -5.72
C ASN A 30 -5.93 3.03 -4.83
N ALA A 31 -6.83 4.00 -4.95
CA ALA A 31 -8.11 3.99 -4.25
C ALA A 31 -8.99 2.82 -4.72
N VAL A 32 -9.11 2.62 -6.03
CA VAL A 32 -9.86 1.49 -6.61
C VAL A 32 -9.28 0.15 -6.15
N TYR A 33 -7.96 -0.02 -6.24
CA TYR A 33 -7.28 -1.22 -5.78
C TYR A 33 -7.58 -1.52 -4.30
N SER A 34 -7.50 -0.51 -3.45
CA SER A 34 -7.75 -0.66 -2.02
C SER A 34 -9.19 -1.07 -1.73
N LEU A 35 -10.16 -0.46 -2.40
CA LEU A 35 -11.58 -0.79 -2.25
C LEU A 35 -11.90 -2.21 -2.76
N VAL A 36 -11.33 -2.60 -3.90
CA VAL A 36 -11.50 -3.96 -4.45
C VAL A 36 -10.89 -4.99 -3.51
N ALA A 37 -9.70 -4.74 -2.98
CA ALA A 37 -9.06 -5.65 -2.02
C ALA A 37 -9.91 -5.81 -0.76
N GLN A 38 -10.46 -4.73 -0.22
CA GLN A 38 -11.37 -4.77 0.93
C GLN A 38 -12.64 -5.59 0.62
N ALA A 39 -13.27 -5.35 -0.53
CA ALA A 39 -14.46 -6.10 -0.93
C ALA A 39 -14.19 -7.61 -1.06
N VAL A 40 -13.05 -8.00 -1.64
CA VAL A 40 -12.63 -9.41 -1.73
C VAL A 40 -12.36 -9.99 -0.35
N ALA A 41 -11.70 -9.23 0.54
CA ALA A 41 -11.43 -9.68 1.90
C ALA A 41 -12.73 -9.95 2.68
N GLU A 42 -13.70 -9.05 2.58
CA GLU A 42 -15.00 -9.19 3.23
C GLU A 42 -15.77 -10.41 2.70
N ASP A 43 -15.84 -10.60 1.38
CA ASP A 43 -16.52 -11.73 0.75
C ASP A 43 -15.87 -13.08 1.11
N ALA A 44 -14.54 -13.12 1.12
CA ALA A 44 -13.77 -14.33 1.42
C ALA A 44 -13.55 -14.58 2.92
N GLY A 45 -13.98 -13.68 3.80
CA GLY A 45 -13.76 -13.77 5.25
C GLY A 45 -12.28 -13.67 5.66
N ILE A 46 -11.49 -12.86 4.95
CA ILE A 46 -10.08 -12.60 5.23
C ILE A 46 -9.97 -11.43 6.20
N PHE A 47 -9.20 -11.62 7.26
CA PHE A 47 -8.89 -10.58 8.25
C PHE A 47 -7.39 -10.60 8.58
N VAL A 48 -6.89 -9.46 9.04
CA VAL A 48 -5.50 -9.30 9.53
C VAL A 48 -5.49 -9.49 11.04
N LYS A 49 -4.57 -10.31 11.51
CA LYS A 49 -4.21 -10.49 12.92
C LYS A 49 -2.80 -9.97 13.14
N ASP A 50 -2.41 -9.81 14.41
CA ASP A 50 -1.06 -9.34 14.78
C ASP A 50 0.05 -10.23 14.18
N GLU A 51 -0.13 -11.56 14.20
CA GLU A 51 0.81 -12.51 13.59
C GLU A 51 0.99 -12.28 12.08
N ASP A 52 -0.05 -11.80 11.38
CA ASP A 52 0.05 -11.50 9.95
C ASP A 52 0.89 -10.24 9.68
N LEU A 53 0.89 -9.27 10.61
CA LEU A 53 1.76 -8.09 10.52
C LEU A 53 3.22 -8.50 10.68
N ASP A 54 3.52 -9.34 11.68
CA ASP A 54 4.86 -9.88 11.88
C ASP A 54 5.37 -10.59 10.62
N ASP A 55 4.57 -11.51 10.07
CA ASP A 55 4.91 -12.25 8.85
C ASP A 55 5.13 -11.33 7.65
N PHE A 56 4.26 -10.34 7.46
CA PHE A 56 4.38 -9.36 6.38
C PHE A 56 5.69 -8.56 6.49
N PHE A 57 6.03 -8.06 7.67
CA PHE A 57 7.24 -7.27 7.86
C PHE A 57 8.51 -8.12 7.80
N ILE A 58 8.49 -9.36 8.30
CA ILE A 58 9.59 -10.30 8.12
C ILE A 58 9.83 -10.55 6.63
N ALA A 59 8.78 -10.79 5.85
CA ALA A 59 8.89 -11.07 4.42
C ALA A 59 9.44 -9.88 3.61
N ASN A 60 9.06 -8.65 3.98
CA ASN A 60 9.41 -7.44 3.20
C ASN A 60 10.66 -6.72 3.69
N THR A 61 11.00 -6.83 4.98
CA THR A 61 12.10 -6.07 5.62
C THR A 61 13.14 -6.96 6.31
N GLY A 62 12.83 -8.25 6.52
CA GLY A 62 13.69 -9.19 7.26
C GLY A 62 13.55 -9.08 8.79
N SER A 63 12.62 -8.28 9.29
CA SER A 63 12.36 -8.06 10.72
C SER A 63 10.86 -7.98 10.98
N SER A 64 10.39 -8.50 12.12
CA SER A 64 9.01 -8.26 12.58
C SER A 64 8.86 -6.91 13.30
N ASP A 65 9.96 -6.22 13.59
CA ASP A 65 9.90 -4.89 14.20
C ASP A 65 9.47 -3.85 13.16
N TYR A 66 8.20 -3.45 13.24
CA TYR A 66 7.59 -2.41 12.42
C TYR A 66 7.29 -1.12 13.20
N SER A 67 7.84 -0.96 14.41
CA SER A 67 7.54 0.18 15.30
C SER A 67 7.80 1.54 14.63
N TYR A 68 8.89 1.67 13.88
CA TYR A 68 9.18 2.88 13.11
C TYR A 68 8.08 3.22 12.09
N TYR A 69 7.60 2.21 11.36
CA TYR A 69 6.54 2.42 10.36
C TYR A 69 5.19 2.70 11.03
N GLU A 70 4.92 2.11 12.19
CA GLU A 70 3.71 2.40 12.96
C GLU A 70 3.70 3.84 13.45
N GLU A 71 4.83 4.34 13.95
CA GLU A 71 4.98 5.73 14.40
C GLU A 71 4.76 6.73 13.26
N GLU A 72 5.35 6.46 12.09
CA GLU A 72 5.32 7.39 10.95
C GLU A 72 4.02 7.32 10.13
N LEU A 73 3.43 6.12 9.97
CA LEU A 73 2.33 5.87 9.03
C LEU A 73 1.02 5.46 9.72
N GLY A 74 1.10 4.98 10.96
CA GLY A 74 -0.03 4.49 11.75
C GLY A 74 -0.39 3.02 11.49
N LEU A 75 -0.73 2.32 12.57
CA LEU A 75 -1.15 0.91 12.54
C LEU A 75 -2.27 0.61 11.53
N PRO A 76 -3.33 1.44 11.37
CA PRO A 76 -4.39 1.14 10.39
C PRO A 76 -3.88 1.02 8.95
N TYR A 77 -2.88 1.83 8.58
CA TYR A 77 -2.27 1.76 7.25
C TYR A 77 -1.46 0.47 7.08
N LEU A 78 -0.69 0.08 8.10
CA LEU A 78 0.05 -1.18 8.08
C LEU A 78 -0.87 -2.39 7.94
N MET A 79 -1.98 -2.39 8.69
CA MET A 79 -3.01 -3.43 8.57
C MET A 79 -3.62 -3.49 7.17
N GLN A 80 -3.86 -2.34 6.54
CA GLN A 80 -4.38 -2.28 5.17
C GLN A 80 -3.39 -2.86 4.15
N LEU A 81 -2.09 -2.59 4.28
CA LEU A 81 -1.05 -3.17 3.42
C LEU A 81 -0.99 -4.70 3.56
N THR A 82 -0.98 -5.19 4.80
CA THR A 82 -1.00 -6.62 5.09
C THR A 82 -2.27 -7.28 4.53
N LEU A 83 -3.43 -6.64 4.66
CA LEU A 83 -4.70 -7.13 4.10
C LEU A 83 -4.62 -7.27 2.57
N GLN A 84 -4.09 -6.24 1.89
CA GLN A 84 -3.92 -6.25 0.44
C GLN A 84 -3.03 -7.41 -0.01
N GLN A 85 -1.91 -7.66 0.67
CA GLN A 85 -1.04 -8.80 0.34
C GLN A 85 -1.77 -10.13 0.51
N LYS A 86 -2.49 -10.33 1.62
CA LYS A 86 -3.27 -11.56 1.86
C LYS A 86 -4.35 -11.79 0.80
N VAL A 87 -4.99 -10.72 0.34
CA VAL A 87 -5.98 -10.79 -0.75
C VAL A 87 -5.33 -11.20 -2.06
N ILE A 88 -4.18 -10.64 -2.41
CA ILE A 88 -3.44 -11.03 -3.62
C ILE A 88 -3.00 -12.49 -3.54
N ASP A 89 -2.48 -12.94 -2.40
CA ASP A 89 -2.10 -14.35 -2.20
C ASP A 89 -3.30 -15.28 -2.33
N PHE A 90 -4.46 -14.88 -1.80
CA PHE A 90 -5.72 -15.60 -1.98
C PHE A 90 -6.13 -15.67 -3.46
N ILE A 91 -6.08 -14.55 -4.19
CA ILE A 91 -6.40 -14.51 -5.63
C ILE A 91 -5.47 -15.44 -6.40
N ILE A 92 -4.15 -15.34 -6.19
CA ILE A 92 -3.15 -16.18 -6.86
C ILE A 92 -3.41 -17.67 -6.60
N LYS A 93 -3.68 -18.04 -5.33
CA LYS A 93 -3.94 -19.43 -4.95
C LYS A 93 -5.21 -20.02 -5.59
N ASN A 94 -6.19 -19.18 -5.89
CA ASN A 94 -7.46 -19.59 -6.46
C ASN A 94 -7.56 -19.31 -7.98
N ALA A 95 -6.54 -18.69 -8.58
CA ALA A 95 -6.51 -18.41 -10.01
C ALA A 95 -6.43 -19.73 -10.80
N VAL A 96 -7.37 -19.90 -11.73
CA VAL A 96 -7.32 -21.00 -12.72
C VAL A 96 -6.79 -20.41 -14.02
N LEU A 97 -5.58 -20.85 -14.39
CA LEU A 97 -5.01 -20.51 -15.70
C LEU A 97 -5.73 -21.34 -16.77
N LEU A 98 -6.37 -20.64 -17.70
CA LEU A 98 -7.04 -21.23 -18.88
C LEU A 98 -6.03 -21.53 -19.99
#